data_AF-A0A5D4RY97-F1
#
_entry.id   AF-A0A5D4RY97-F1
#
_cell.length_a   1.000
_cell.length_b   1.000
_cell.length_c   1.000
_cell.angle_alpha   90.00
_cell.angle_beta   90.00
_cell.angle_gamma   90.00
#
_symmetry.space_group_name_H-M   'P 1'
#
loop_
_entity.id
_entity.type
_entity.pdbx_description
1 polymer ?
#
loop_
_entity_poly.entity_id
_entity_poly.type
_entity_poly.pdbx_seq_one_letter_code
_entity_poly.pdbx_strand_id
1 'polypeptide(L)'
;MAILLCLILGVALFSLVPWLTHISMVQGSGLDYGWANYKTFVKVFDRYEWTNDPVYNNSLFHDKDGSRIHANIYRFNHKGMIMRSPVDYYRSILHIKKQYNEVRPKGNIDWNKELH
;
A
#
# COMPACT_ATOMS: atom_id res chain seq x y z
N MET A 1 -18.94 30.50 2.61
CA MET A 1 -17.55 30.57 3.15
C MET A 1 -17.28 29.46 4.17
N ALA A 2 -18.00 29.38 5.30
CA ALA A 2 -17.77 28.35 6.32
C ALA A 2 -17.92 26.90 5.82
N ILE A 3 -18.96 26.61 5.02
CA ILE A 3 -19.20 25.26 4.48
C ILE A 3 -18.08 24.79 3.55
N LEU A 4 -17.59 25.68 2.67
CA LEU A 4 -16.49 25.38 1.75
C LEU A 4 -15.19 25.10 2.52
N LEU A 5 -14.94 25.87 3.58
CA LEU A 5 -13.79 25.66 4.46
C LEU A 5 -13.87 24.30 5.18
N CYS A 6 -15.04 23.93 5.71
CA CYS A 6 -15.26 22.63 6.34
C CYS A 6 -15.06 21.47 5.36
N LEU A 7 -15.50 21.60 4.10
CA LEU A 7 -15.28 20.60 3.07
C LEU A 7 -13.79 20.44 2.72
N ILE A 8 -13.07 21.54 2.56
CA ILE A 8 -11.62 21.53 2.30
C ILE A 8 -10.87 20.87 3.46
N LEU A 9 -11.20 21.24 4.70
CA LEU A 9 -10.61 20.65 5.91
C LEU A 9 -10.92 19.15 6.02
N GLY A 10 -12.16 18.75 5.73
CA GLY A 10 -12.57 17.35 5.73
C GLY A 10 -11.76 16.51 4.74
N VAL A 11 -11.59 16.99 3.51
CA VAL A 11 -10.78 16.31 2.48
C VAL A 11 -9.30 16.27 2.85
N ALA A 12 -8.77 17.35 3.41
CA ALA A 12 -7.38 17.42 3.86
C ALA A 12 -7.11 16.40 4.99
N LEU A 13 -7.97 16.34 6.00
CA LEU A 13 -7.86 15.39 7.11
C LEU A 13 -8.02 13.94 6.64
N PHE A 14 -8.98 13.68 5.74
CA PHE A 14 -9.20 12.34 5.17
C PHE A 14 -7.97 11.82 4.42
N SER A 15 -7.20 12.69 3.78
CA SER A 15 -5.97 12.31 3.07
C SER A 15 -4.76 12.20 3.99
N LEU A 16 -4.74 12.96 5.09
CA LEU A 16 -3.62 13.02 6.02
C LEU A 16 -3.55 11.81 6.95
N VAL A 17 -4.69 11.36 7.50
CA VAL A 17 -4.73 10.27 8.48
C VAL A 17 -4.15 8.95 7.91
N PRO A 18 -4.55 8.47 6.72
CA PRO A 18 -3.98 7.24 6.15
C PRO A 18 -2.47 7.32 5.92
N TRP A 19 -1.97 8.50 5.54
CA TRP A 19 -0.55 8.73 5.34
C TRP A 19 0.23 8.71 6.67
N LEU A 20 -0.32 9.30 7.74
CA LEU A 20 0.27 9.19 9.08
C LEU A 20 0.28 7.75 9.58
N THR A 21 -0.78 6.98 9.33
CA THR A 21 -0.83 5.55 9.63
C THR A 21 0.25 4.78 8.87
N HIS A 22 0.47 5.08 7.59
CA HIS A 22 1.56 4.49 6.81
C HIS A 22 2.94 4.77 7.44
N ILE A 23 3.22 6.01 7.81
CA ILE A 23 4.48 6.37 8.50
C ILE A 23 4.63 5.54 9.78
N SER A 24 3.60 5.56 10.63
CA SER A 24 3.59 4.84 11.91
C SER A 24 3.81 3.33 11.74
N MET A 25 3.13 2.70 10.77
CA MET A 25 3.25 1.26 10.53
C MET A 25 4.62 0.87 9.94
N VAL A 26 5.20 1.69 9.06
CA VAL A 26 6.54 1.41 8.53
C VAL A 26 7.59 1.56 9.63
N GLN A 27 7.51 2.60 10.45
CA GLN A 27 8.43 2.81 11.59
C GLN A 27 8.26 1.73 12.67
N GLY A 28 7.02 1.36 12.99
CA GLY A 28 6.69 0.33 13.97
C GLY A 28 7.01 -1.10 13.53
N SER A 29 7.40 -1.31 12.27
CA SER A 29 7.75 -2.64 11.75
C SER A 29 9.15 -3.12 12.14
N GLY A 30 9.97 -2.27 12.77
CA GLY A 30 11.34 -2.60 13.18
C GLY A 30 12.34 -2.72 12.02
N LEU A 31 11.95 -2.29 10.81
CA LEU A 31 12.80 -2.30 9.62
C LEU A 31 13.62 -1.02 9.52
N ASP A 32 14.81 -1.09 8.91
CA ASP A 32 15.45 0.10 8.34
C ASP A 32 14.51 0.72 7.29
N TYR A 33 14.36 2.04 7.30
CA TYR A 33 13.46 2.73 6.39
C TYR A 33 14.06 3.97 5.74
N GLY A 34 13.50 4.33 4.59
CA GLY A 34 13.86 5.54 3.85
C GLY A 34 12.64 6.23 3.25
N TRP A 35 12.81 7.51 2.91
CA TRP A 35 11.76 8.34 2.33
C TRP A 35 11.81 8.33 0.80
N ALA A 36 10.65 8.24 0.16
CA ALA A 36 10.54 8.21 -1.29
C ALA A 36 9.34 9.03 -1.80
N ASN A 37 9.43 9.46 -3.05
CA ASN A 37 8.31 10.06 -3.77
C ASN A 37 7.63 9.05 -4.69
N TYR A 38 6.49 9.40 -5.29
CA TYR A 38 5.75 8.49 -6.15
C TYR A 38 6.59 7.96 -7.34
N LYS A 39 7.43 8.80 -7.96
CA LYS A 39 8.29 8.37 -9.08
C LYS A 39 9.30 7.31 -8.63
N THR A 40 9.93 7.51 -7.47
CA THR A 40 10.84 6.54 -6.88
C THR A 40 10.11 5.27 -6.48
N PHE A 41 8.91 5.39 -5.88
CA PHE A 41 8.06 4.26 -5.54
C PHE A 41 7.79 3.39 -6.77
N VAL A 42 7.27 3.95 -7.86
CA VAL A 42 6.98 3.21 -9.11
C VAL A 42 8.24 2.53 -9.64
N LYS A 43 9.37 3.26 -9.70
CA LYS A 43 10.66 2.71 -10.16
C LYS A 43 11.12 1.51 -9.33
N VAL A 44 10.83 1.49 -8.03
CA VAL A 44 11.18 0.36 -7.15
C VAL A 44 10.15 -0.76 -7.26
N PHE A 45 8.87 -0.41 -7.22
CA PHE A 45 7.74 -1.33 -7.22
C PHE A 45 7.67 -2.17 -8.50
N ASP A 46 7.90 -1.56 -9.66
CA ASP A 46 7.81 -2.23 -10.96
C ASP A 46 9.00 -3.18 -11.24
N ARG A 47 9.99 -3.27 -10.33
CA ARG A 47 11.07 -4.27 -10.42
C ARG A 47 10.65 -5.65 -9.94
N TYR A 48 9.48 -5.75 -9.32
CA TYR A 48 9.01 -6.95 -8.67
C TYR A 48 7.85 -7.57 -9.44
N GLU A 49 7.92 -8.88 -9.61
CA GLU A 49 6.78 -9.69 -10.04
C GLU A 49 5.91 -9.96 -8.81
N TRP A 50 4.82 -9.22 -8.69
CA TRP A 50 3.92 -9.32 -7.53
C TRP A 50 2.96 -10.49 -7.65
N THR A 51 2.79 -11.22 -6.57
CA THR A 51 1.72 -12.18 -6.38
C THR A 51 0.77 -11.69 -5.30
N ASN A 52 -0.47 -12.18 -5.32
CA ASN A 52 -1.39 -11.93 -4.22
C ASN A 52 -1.11 -12.83 -3.04
N ASP A 53 -1.35 -12.27 -1.85
CA ASP A 53 -1.41 -13.07 -0.64
C ASP A 53 -2.73 -13.86 -0.61
N PRO A 54 -2.71 -15.20 -0.54
CA PRO A 54 -3.92 -16.01 -0.47
C PRO A 54 -4.65 -15.88 0.88
N VAL A 55 -3.97 -15.41 1.92
CA VAL A 55 -4.49 -15.24 3.28
C VAL A 55 -5.00 -13.81 3.51
N TYR A 56 -4.31 -12.80 2.97
CA TYR A 56 -4.60 -11.39 3.24
C TYR A 56 -5.01 -10.61 1.98
N ASN A 57 -6.33 -10.42 1.83
CA ASN A 57 -6.90 -9.56 0.79
C ASN A 57 -6.24 -8.17 0.73
N ASN A 58 -6.06 -7.65 -0.49
CA ASN A 58 -5.38 -6.37 -0.78
C ASN A 58 -3.89 -6.31 -0.42
N SER A 59 -3.22 -7.47 -0.33
CA SER A 59 -1.78 -7.52 -0.08
C SER A 59 -1.03 -8.12 -1.26
N LEU A 60 0.14 -7.55 -1.56
CA LEU A 60 1.04 -8.01 -2.60
C LEU A 60 2.34 -8.50 -1.99
N PHE A 61 2.82 -9.66 -2.41
CA PHE A 61 4.05 -10.26 -1.91
C PHE A 61 5.00 -10.58 -3.05
N HIS A 62 6.28 -10.61 -2.70
CA HIS A 62 7.33 -11.15 -3.54
C HIS A 62 8.21 -12.04 -2.66
N ASP A 63 7.97 -13.35 -2.75
CA ASP A 63 8.52 -14.32 -1.79
C ASP A 63 10.05 -14.42 -1.81
N LYS A 64 10.69 -14.03 -2.93
CA LYS A 64 12.13 -14.20 -3.13
C LYS A 64 13.00 -13.28 -2.27
N ASP A 65 12.55 -12.07 -1.96
CA ASP A 65 13.37 -11.05 -1.25
C ASP A 65 12.64 -10.41 -0.05
N GLY A 66 11.51 -10.99 0.36
CA GLY A 66 10.71 -10.50 1.47
C GLY A 66 10.08 -9.13 1.23
N SER A 67 10.01 -8.66 -0.02
CA SER A 67 9.24 -7.47 -0.40
C SER A 67 7.75 -7.76 -0.26
N ARG A 68 7.02 -6.80 0.30
CA ARG A 68 5.58 -6.89 0.49
C ARG A 68 4.95 -5.53 0.58
N ILE A 69 3.73 -5.44 0.07
CA ILE A 69 2.78 -4.37 0.34
C ILE A 69 1.66 -5.00 1.15
N HIS A 70 1.56 -4.66 2.44
CA HIS A 70 0.56 -5.24 3.33
C HIS A 70 0.06 -4.19 4.31
N ALA A 71 -1.26 -4.06 4.42
CA ALA A 71 -1.93 -2.96 5.12
C ALA A 71 -1.42 -1.60 4.62
N ASN A 72 -0.65 -0.86 5.44
CA ASN A 72 0.00 0.39 5.05
C ASN A 72 1.53 0.29 5.10
N ILE A 73 2.10 -0.92 5.03
CA ILE A 73 3.56 -1.12 5.06
C ILE A 73 4.04 -1.36 3.64
N TYR A 74 4.96 -0.52 3.17
CA TYR A 74 5.69 -0.75 1.93
C TYR A 74 7.08 -1.26 2.27
N ARG A 75 7.35 -2.52 1.93
CA ARG A 75 8.63 -3.18 2.17
C ARG A 75 9.22 -3.64 0.86
N PHE A 76 10.47 -3.26 0.62
CA PHE A 76 11.24 -3.67 -0.55
C PHE A 76 12.61 -4.18 -0.10
N ASN A 77 12.95 -5.42 -0.41
CA ASN A 77 14.18 -6.10 0.00
C ASN A 77 14.52 -5.83 1.47
N HIS A 78 13.59 -6.20 2.34
CA HIS A 78 13.66 -5.99 3.79
C HIS A 78 13.74 -4.53 4.30
N LYS A 79 13.64 -3.51 3.44
CA LYS A 79 13.64 -2.10 3.85
C LYS A 79 12.25 -1.47 3.74
N GLY A 80 11.88 -0.67 4.73
CA GLY A 80 10.66 0.14 4.72
C GLY A 80 10.78 1.33 3.76
N MET A 81 9.74 1.61 3.01
CA MET A 81 9.62 2.83 2.21
C MET A 81 8.50 3.69 2.77
N ILE A 82 8.84 4.89 3.20
CA ILE A 82 7.88 5.90 3.64
C ILE A 82 7.65 6.90 2.50
N MET A 83 6.40 7.08 2.12
CA MET A 83 6.04 8.10 1.13
C MET A 83 6.19 9.50 1.73
N ARG A 84 6.87 10.41 1.03
CA ARG A 84 7.21 11.76 1.53
C ARG A 84 6.03 12.71 1.73
N SER A 85 4.87 12.42 1.15
CA SER A 85 3.69 13.27 1.23
C SER A 85 2.39 12.47 1.15
N PRO A 86 1.26 13.02 1.66
CA PRO A 86 -0.06 12.39 1.50
C PRO A 86 -0.45 12.17 0.03
N VAL A 87 -0.06 13.09 -0.85
CA VAL A 87 -0.36 12.99 -2.28
C VAL A 87 0.45 11.85 -2.92
N ASP A 88 1.74 11.75 -2.61
CA ASP A 88 2.58 10.65 -3.11
C ASP A 88 2.04 9.29 -2.60
N TYR A 89 1.60 9.24 -1.34
CA TYR A 89 0.99 8.06 -0.73
C TYR A 89 -0.34 7.65 -1.39
N TYR A 90 -1.22 8.61 -1.64
CA TYR A 90 -2.47 8.32 -2.33
C TYR A 90 -2.22 7.77 -3.74
N ARG A 91 -1.26 8.36 -4.48
CA ARG A 91 -0.88 7.87 -5.81
C ARG A 91 -0.30 6.46 -5.78
N SER A 92 0.52 6.12 -4.77
CA SER A 92 1.04 4.75 -4.63
C SER A 92 -0.08 3.75 -4.35
N ILE A 93 -1.06 4.11 -3.52
CA ILE A 93 -2.24 3.25 -3.27
C ILE A 93 -3.01 2.96 -4.56
N LEU A 94 -3.24 3.97 -5.41
CA LEU A 94 -3.90 3.75 -6.70
C LEU A 94 -3.10 2.82 -7.61
N HIS A 95 -1.78 2.95 -7.63
CA HIS A 95 -0.87 2.08 -8.40
C HIS A 95 -0.90 0.63 -7.90
N ILE A 96 -0.82 0.44 -6.58
CA ILE A 96 -0.91 -0.86 -5.92
C ILE A 96 -2.25 -1.53 -6.24
N LYS A 97 -3.36 -0.79 -6.12
CA LYS A 97 -4.70 -1.30 -6.41
C LYS A 97 -4.84 -1.75 -7.86
N LYS A 98 -4.23 -1.03 -8.81
CA LYS A 98 -4.17 -1.45 -10.20
C LYS A 98 -3.48 -2.80 -10.33
N GLN A 99 -2.26 -2.93 -9.79
CA GLN A 99 -1.49 -4.17 -9.82
C GLN A 99 -2.25 -5.34 -9.17
N TYR A 100 -2.82 -5.11 -7.97
CA TYR A 100 -3.62 -6.11 -7.26
C TYR A 100 -4.76 -6.66 -8.11
N ASN A 101 -5.48 -5.79 -8.82
CA ASN A 101 -6.59 -6.20 -9.69
C ASN A 101 -6.13 -6.98 -10.94
N GLU A 102 -4.89 -6.79 -11.37
CA GLU A 102 -4.30 -7.53 -12.50
C GLU A 102 -3.88 -8.94 -12.07
N VAL A 103 -3.29 -9.07 -10.87
CA VAL A 103 -2.76 -10.35 -10.37
C VAL A 103 -3.75 -11.15 -9.52
N ARG A 104 -4.93 -10.61 -9.21
CA ARG A 104 -5.94 -11.35 -8.43
C ARG A 104 -6.54 -12.48 -9.26
N PRO A 105 -6.69 -13.67 -8.69
CA PRO A 105 -7.47 -14.73 -9.33
C PRO A 105 -8.87 -14.18 -9.65
N LYS A 106 -9.25 -14.20 -10.93
CA LYS A 106 -10.59 -13.83 -11.39
C LYS A 106 -11.50 -15.04 -11.21
N GLY A 107 -11.80 -15.37 -9.96
CA GLY A 107 -12.72 -16.45 -9.60
C GLY A 107 -13.35 -16.15 -8.25
N ASN A 108 -14.67 -16.34 -8.14
CA ASN A 108 -15.34 -16.33 -6.85
C ASN A 108 -14.74 -17.45 -6.00
N ILE A 109 -13.94 -17.09 -5.00
CA ILE A 109 -13.56 -18.04 -3.94
C ILE A 109 -14.85 -18.32 -3.18
N ASP A 110 -15.45 -19.48 -3.46
CA ASP A 110 -16.51 -20.04 -2.64
C ASP A 110 -15.84 -20.67 -1.41
N TRP A 111 -15.68 -19.85 -0.37
CA TRP A 111 -15.05 -20.25 0.91
C TRP A 111 -15.71 -21.48 1.55
N ASN A 112 -16.93 -21.87 1.12
CA ASN A 112 -17.61 -23.07 1.60
C ASN A 112 -17.05 -24.37 1.00
N LYS A 113 -16.27 -24.31 -0.09
CA LYS A 113 -15.72 -25.52 -0.75
C LYS A 113 -14.30 -25.90 -0.33
N GLU A 114 -13.54 -24.97 0.25
CA GLU A 114 -12.13 -25.22 0.62
C GLU A 114 -11.93 -25.64 2.08
N LEU A 115 -13.00 -25.67 2.88
CA LEU A 115 -12.97 -26.12 4.29
C LEU A 115 -13.47 -27.56 4.49
N HIS A 116 -13.33 -28.43 3.48
CA HIS A 116 -13.71 -29.86 3.56
C HIS A 116 -12.50 -30.79 3.44
#